data_AF-A0A6A4R9M3-F1
#
_entry.id   AF-A0A6A4R9M3-F1
#
_cell.length_a   1.000
_cell.length_b   1.000
_cell.length_c   1.000
_cell.angle_alpha   90.00
_cell.angle_beta   90.00
_cell.angle_gamma   90.00
#
_symmetry.space_group_name_H-M   'P 1'
#
loop_
_entity.id
_entity.type
_entity.pdbx_description
1 polymer ?
#
loop_
_entity_poly.entity_id
_entity_poly.type
_entity_poly.pdbx_seq_one_letter_code
_entity_poly.pdbx_strand_id
1 'polypeptide(L)'
;MDYLIELSKGLAVLMQPDILPYLIGGYLIGTFFGAVPGLTSMLAIALLLPLTYSLDITAALVACAAIFMAGMCSGSITATTINIPGAPASMMTAIEGYPMQQRGEGAKALGHAALASMI
;
A
#
# COMPACT_ATOMS: atom_id res chain seq x y z
N MET A 1 23.09 21.75 6.21
CA MET A 1 22.22 22.16 5.09
C MET A 1 22.13 21.06 4.02
N ASP A 2 23.08 20.13 3.97
CA ASP A 2 23.17 19.08 2.93
C ASP A 2 22.01 18.07 2.98
N TYR A 3 21.50 17.73 4.18
CA TYR A 3 20.36 16.81 4.33
C TYR A 3 19.06 17.31 3.66
N LEU A 4 18.81 18.62 3.68
CA LEU A 4 17.65 19.21 3.01
C LEU A 4 17.77 19.09 1.49
N ILE A 5 18.98 19.20 0.96
CA ILE A 5 19.27 19.05 -0.47
C ILE A 5 19.08 17.59 -0.88
N GLU A 6 19.56 16.62 -0.10
CA GLU A 6 19.36 15.19 -0.37
C GLU A 6 17.87 14.80 -0.31
N LEU A 7 17.10 15.35 0.63
CA LEU A 7 15.65 15.14 0.69
C LEU A 7 14.95 15.68 -0.57
N SER A 8 15.33 16.89 -1.01
CA SER A 8 14.78 17.51 -2.21
C SER A 8 15.10 16.72 -3.48
N LYS A 9 16.30 16.14 -3.58
CA LYS A 9 16.70 15.27 -4.68
C LYS A 9 15.87 13.99 -4.71
N GLY A 10 15.66 13.35 -3.56
CA GLY A 10 14.81 12.16 -3.45
C GLY A 10 13.38 12.43 -3.93
N LEU A 11 12.81 13.58 -3.57
CA LEU A 11 11.49 13.98 -4.05
C LEU A 11 11.48 14.24 -5.57
N ALA A 12 12.52 14.87 -6.10
CA ALA A 12 12.66 15.11 -7.53
C ALA A 12 12.78 13.80 -8.34
N VAL A 13 13.46 12.78 -7.79
CA VAL A 13 13.57 11.44 -8.36
C VAL A 13 12.19 10.77 -8.50
N LEU A 14 11.31 10.91 -7.51
CA LEU A 14 9.95 10.35 -7.58
C LEU A 14 9.09 10.99 -8.67
N MET A 15 9.37 12.24 -9.05
CA MET A 15 8.69 12.94 -10.15
C MET A 15 9.28 12.65 -11.53
N GLN A 16 10.34 11.84 -11.63
CA GLN A 16 10.91 11.49 -12.92
C GLN A 16 9.97 10.55 -13.71
N PRO A 17 9.78 10.79 -15.01
CA PRO A 17 8.88 10.00 -15.85
C PRO A 17 9.31 8.53 -15.95
N ASP A 18 10.60 8.24 -15.81
CA ASP A 18 11.14 6.88 -15.87
C ASP A 18 10.80 6.04 -14.63
N ILE A 19 10.62 6.70 -13.48
CA ILE A 19 10.37 6.06 -12.17
C ILE A 19 8.87 5.97 -11.86
N LEU A 20 8.10 6.94 -12.35
CA LEU A 20 6.65 7.00 -12.20
C LEU A 20 5.90 5.70 -12.55
N PRO A 21 6.21 4.96 -13.64
CA PRO A 21 5.52 3.70 -13.94
C PRO A 21 5.80 2.62 -12.88
N TYR A 22 6.99 2.58 -12.30
CA TYR A 22 7.32 1.63 -11.22
C TYR A 22 6.62 1.99 -9.92
N LEU A 23 6.47 3.28 -9.62
CA LEU A 23 5.69 3.77 -8.49
C LEU A 23 4.21 3.38 -8.64
N ILE A 24 3.59 3.72 -9.77
CA ILE A 24 2.18 3.44 -10.04
C ILE A 24 1.93 1.94 -10.13
N GLY A 25 2.76 1.22 -10.88
CA GLY A 25 2.66 -0.24 -11.03
C GLY A 25 2.84 -0.95 -9.69
N GLY A 26 3.85 -0.56 -8.91
CA GLY A 26 4.06 -1.07 -7.55
C GLY A 26 2.86 -0.81 -6.64
N TYR A 27 2.30 0.40 -6.68
CA TYR A 27 1.09 0.75 -5.92
C TYR A 27 -0.10 -0.15 -6.30
N LEU A 28 -0.37 -0.32 -7.60
CA LEU A 28 -1.48 -1.17 -8.06
C LEU A 28 -1.31 -2.64 -7.67
N ILE A 29 -0.10 -3.18 -7.80
CA ILE A 29 0.18 -4.57 -7.40
C ILE A 29 0.04 -4.70 -5.89
N GLY A 30 0.58 -3.76 -5.12
CA GLY A 30 0.42 -3.74 -3.66
C GLY A 30 -1.04 -3.67 -3.24
N THR A 31 -1.85 -2.83 -3.89
CA THR A 31 -3.30 -2.76 -3.64
C THR A 31 -4.00 -4.07 -3.95
N PHE A 32 -3.70 -4.68 -5.09
CA PHE A 32 -4.29 -5.97 -5.47
C PHE A 32 -3.94 -7.06 -4.46
N PHE A 33 -2.66 -7.16 -4.08
CA PHE A 33 -2.22 -8.15 -3.11
C PHE A 33 -2.81 -7.89 -1.72
N GLY A 34 -2.80 -6.64 -1.25
CA GLY A 34 -3.36 -6.27 0.06
C GLY A 34 -4.89 -6.41 0.13
N ALA A 35 -5.58 -6.36 -1.01
CA ALA A 35 -7.01 -6.61 -1.10
C ALA A 35 -7.38 -8.11 -1.14
N VAL A 36 -6.41 -9.03 -1.16
CA VAL A 36 -6.67 -10.47 -1.08
C VAL A 36 -6.44 -10.94 0.37
N PRO A 37 -7.44 -11.57 1.02
CA PRO A 37 -7.29 -12.07 2.39
C PRO A 37 -6.13 -13.06 2.53
N GLY A 38 -5.28 -12.86 3.53
CA GLY A 38 -4.13 -13.72 3.79
C GLY A 38 -2.91 -13.46 2.89
N LEU A 39 -3.02 -12.58 1.89
CA LEU A 39 -1.92 -12.19 1.02
C LEU A 39 -1.33 -10.87 1.53
N THR A 40 -0.22 -10.95 2.26
CA THR A 40 0.36 -9.75 2.90
C THR A 40 1.25 -8.96 1.95
N SER A 41 1.46 -7.67 2.23
CA SER A 41 2.36 -6.79 1.48
C SER A 41 3.79 -7.35 1.43
N MET A 42 4.25 -8.02 2.48
CA MET A 42 5.56 -8.67 2.52
C MET A 42 5.68 -9.81 1.51
N LEU A 43 4.62 -10.60 1.33
CA LEU A 43 4.60 -11.69 0.37
C LEU A 43 4.61 -11.15 -1.08
N ALA A 44 3.90 -10.04 -1.34
CA ALA A 44 3.97 -9.35 -2.63
C ALA A 44 5.40 -8.90 -2.96
N ILE A 45 6.10 -8.27 -2.00
CA ILE A 45 7.50 -7.84 -2.17
C ILE A 45 8.41 -9.04 -2.41
N ALA A 46 8.26 -10.12 -1.63
CA ALA A 46 9.09 -11.32 -1.78
C ALA A 46 8.90 -11.97 -3.17
N LEU A 47 7.68 -12.00 -3.70
CA LEU A 47 7.39 -12.53 -5.03
C LEU A 47 7.89 -11.65 -6.17
N LEU A 48 7.94 -10.33 -5.95
CA LEU A 48 8.40 -9.36 -6.95
C LEU A 48 9.91 -9.10 -6.87
N LEU A 49 10.56 -9.47 -5.78
CA LEU A 49 12.00 -9.31 -5.59
C LEU A 49 12.84 -9.86 -6.75
N PRO A 50 12.56 -11.05 -7.33
CA PRO A 50 13.31 -11.54 -8.48
C PRO A 50 13.23 -10.63 -9.71
N LEU A 51 12.08 -9.98 -9.92
CA LEU A 51 11.90 -9.03 -11.01
C LEU A 51 12.68 -7.74 -10.76
N THR A 52 12.86 -7.35 -9.49
CA THR A 52 13.63 -6.16 -9.13
C THR A 52 15.13 -6.27 -9.40
N TYR A 53 15.70 -7.49 -9.50
CA TYR A 53 17.13 -7.66 -9.81
C TYR A 53 17.52 -7.21 -11.22
N SER A 54 16.56 -7.12 -12.14
CA SER A 54 16.80 -6.61 -13.50
C SER A 54 16.59 -5.10 -13.62
N LEU A 55 16.14 -4.44 -12.54
CA LEU A 55 15.84 -3.01 -12.51
C LEU A 55 17.00 -2.22 -11.89
N ASP A 56 17.04 -0.92 -12.21
CA ASP A 56 17.88 0.01 -11.49
C ASP A 56 17.50 0.05 -10.00
N ILE A 57 18.49 0.24 -9.12
CA ILE A 57 18.34 0.22 -7.66
C ILE A 57 17.28 1.22 -7.21
N THR A 58 17.23 2.40 -7.82
CA THR A 58 16.24 3.42 -7.47
C THR A 58 14.83 2.97 -7.84
N ALA A 59 14.62 2.46 -9.05
CA ALA A 59 13.32 1.96 -9.49
C ALA A 59 12.83 0.77 -8.66
N ALA A 60 13.74 -0.16 -8.32
CA ALA A 60 13.46 -1.30 -7.46
C ALA A 60 13.00 -0.87 -6.06
N LEU A 61 13.70 0.06 -5.42
CA LEU A 61 13.34 0.57 -4.09
C LEU A 61 12.01 1.30 -4.11
N VAL A 62 11.76 2.12 -5.14
CA VAL A 62 10.49 2.83 -5.29
C VAL A 62 9.32 1.87 -5.47
N ALA A 63 9.47 0.85 -6.32
CA ALA A 63 8.44 -0.18 -6.50
C ALA A 63 8.15 -0.92 -5.19
N CYS A 64 9.18 -1.39 -4.48
CA CYS A 64 9.03 -2.07 -3.20
C CYS A 64 8.34 -1.21 -2.14
N ALA A 65 8.72 0.07 -2.03
CA ALA A 65 8.09 1.01 -1.10
C ALA A 65 6.61 1.25 -1.46
N ALA A 66 6.30 1.41 -2.75
CA ALA A 66 4.93 1.58 -3.22
C ALA A 66 4.06 0.35 -2.93
N ILE A 67 4.57 -0.86 -3.19
CA ILE A 67 3.87 -2.13 -2.90
C ILE A 67 3.58 -2.25 -1.41
N PHE A 68 4.57 -1.93 -0.58
CA PHE A 68 4.45 -2.01 0.87
C PHE A 68 3.34 -1.08 1.39
N MET A 69 3.40 0.20 1.01
CA MET A 69 2.45 1.22 1.45
C MET A 69 1.03 0.90 0.96
N ALA A 70 0.88 0.55 -0.31
CA ALA A 70 -0.41 0.23 -0.92
C ALA A 70 -1.04 -1.03 -0.30
N GLY A 71 -0.24 -2.08 -0.08
CA GLY A 71 -0.71 -3.32 0.53
C GLY A 71 -1.16 -3.14 1.97
N MET A 72 -0.43 -2.34 2.75
CA MET A 72 -0.84 -2.01 4.13
C MET A 72 -2.17 -1.24 4.18
N CYS A 73 -2.35 -0.25 3.31
CA CYS A 73 -3.60 0.51 3.26
C CYS A 73 -4.78 -0.36 2.77
N SER A 74 -4.55 -1.24 1.80
CA SER A 74 -5.61 -2.01 1.14
C SER A 74 -6.15 -3.17 1.99
N GLY A 75 -5.40 -3.63 3.00
CA GLY A 75 -5.90 -4.62 3.98
C GLY A 75 -7.11 -4.15 4.79
N SER A 76 -7.32 -2.84 4.90
CA SER A 76 -8.52 -2.24 5.50
C SER A 76 -9.79 -2.49 4.68
N ILE A 77 -9.65 -2.71 3.36
CA ILE A 77 -10.77 -2.91 2.44
C ILE A 77 -11.44 -4.26 2.70
N THR A 78 -10.66 -5.35 2.78
CA THR A 78 -11.19 -6.68 3.07
C THR A 78 -11.65 -6.82 4.52
N ALA A 79 -10.96 -6.15 5.44
CA ALA A 79 -11.36 -6.06 6.85
C ALA A 79 -12.77 -5.47 6.98
N THR A 80 -13.06 -4.40 6.24
CA THR A 80 -14.35 -3.69 6.26
C THR A 80 -15.43 -4.43 5.50
N THR A 81 -15.12 -4.98 4.32
CA THR A 81 -16.15 -5.57 3.42
C THR A 81 -16.59 -6.96 3.83
N ILE A 82 -15.64 -7.84 4.22
CA ILE A 82 -15.90 -9.26 4.45
C ILE A 82 -15.44 -9.79 5.81
N ASN A 83 -14.98 -8.92 6.72
CA ASN A 83 -14.47 -9.28 8.05
C ASN A 83 -13.29 -10.28 8.02
N ILE A 84 -12.49 -10.26 6.95
CA ILE A 84 -11.26 -11.06 6.87
C ILE A 84 -10.10 -10.08 6.64
N PRO A 85 -9.38 -9.68 7.71
CA PRO A 85 -8.32 -8.70 7.59
C PRO A 85 -7.14 -9.26 6.78
N GLY A 86 -6.63 -8.47 5.84
CA GLY A 86 -5.45 -8.84 5.04
C GLY A 86 -4.13 -8.70 5.80
N ALA A 87 -4.10 -7.91 6.88
CA ALA A 87 -2.95 -7.71 7.74
C ALA A 87 -3.35 -7.64 9.23
N PRO A 88 -2.47 -8.03 10.17
CA PRO A 88 -2.76 -7.95 11.61
C PRO A 88 -3.12 -6.54 12.08
N ALA A 89 -2.52 -5.50 11.47
CA ALA A 89 -2.80 -4.10 11.78
C ALA A 89 -4.24 -3.69 11.44
N SER A 90 -4.90 -4.36 10.48
CA SER A 90 -6.27 -4.07 10.08
C SER A 90 -7.33 -4.80 10.91
N MET A 91 -6.93 -5.55 11.95
CA MET A 91 -7.86 -6.26 12.84
C MET A 91 -8.83 -5.29 13.52
N MET A 92 -8.34 -4.15 14.00
CA MET A 92 -9.19 -3.11 14.60
C MET A 92 -10.16 -2.52 13.58
N THR A 93 -9.72 -2.36 12.33
CA THR A 93 -10.59 -1.93 11.23
C THR A 93 -11.69 -2.93 10.93
N ALA A 94 -11.47 -4.24 11.09
CA ALA A 94 -12.52 -5.24 10.94
C ALA A 94 -13.57 -5.14 12.06
N ILE A 95 -13.12 -4.91 13.30
CA ILE A 95 -14.00 -4.80 14.48
C ILE A 95 -14.96 -3.62 14.34
N GLU A 96 -14.49 -2.48 13.84
CA GLU A 96 -15.29 -1.26 13.71
C GLU A 96 -15.95 -1.13 12.33
N GLY A 97 -15.20 -1.41 11.27
CA GLY A 97 -15.61 -1.20 9.89
C GLY A 97 -16.61 -2.23 9.37
N TYR A 98 -16.51 -3.50 9.74
CA TYR A 98 -17.45 -4.52 9.28
C TYR A 98 -18.89 -4.31 9.80
N PRO A 99 -19.12 -3.95 11.08
CA PRO A 99 -20.44 -3.54 11.53
C PRO A 99 -21.00 -2.32 10.76
N MET A 100 -20.15 -1.35 10.39
CA MET A 100 -20.56 -0.22 9.55
C MET A 100 -20.94 -0.67 8.13
N GLN A 101 -20.19 -1.59 7.54
CA GLN A 101 -20.53 -2.22 6.25
C GLN A 101 -21.90 -2.90 6.31
N GLN A 102 -22.19 -3.66 7.37
CA GLN A 102 -23.49 -4.33 7.56
C GLN A 102 -24.66 -3.35 7.69
N ARG A 103 -24.40 -2.12 8.14
CA ARG A 103 -25.39 -1.03 8.21
C ARG A 103 -25.54 -0.26 6.89
N GLY A 104 -24.83 -0.65 5.84
CA GLY A 104 -24.79 0.07 4.56
C GLY A 104 -23.86 1.29 4.54
N GLU A 105 -23.07 1.50 5.60
CA GLU A 105 -22.14 2.63 5.75
C GLU A 105 -20.70 2.29 5.34
N GLY A 106 -20.55 1.25 4.51
CA GLY A 106 -19.26 0.75 4.04
C GLY A 106 -18.33 1.80 3.44
N ALA A 107 -18.87 2.65 2.58
CA ALA A 107 -18.09 3.73 1.96
C ALA A 107 -17.53 4.72 2.99
N LYS A 108 -18.28 5.01 4.07
CA LYS A 108 -17.80 5.87 5.17
C LYS A 108 -16.70 5.18 5.95
N ALA A 109 -16.86 3.88 6.25
CA ALA A 109 -15.84 3.10 6.95
C ALA A 109 -14.52 3.03 6.16
N LEU A 110 -14.58 2.80 4.86
CA LEU A 110 -13.42 2.85 3.97
C LEU A 110 -12.80 4.25 3.91
N GLY A 111 -13.61 5.30 3.87
CA GLY A 111 -13.14 6.69 3.92
C GLY A 111 -12.40 7.01 5.22
N HIS A 112 -12.93 6.59 6.37
CA HIS A 112 -12.27 6.75 7.66
C HIS A 112 -10.95 5.98 7.72
N ALA A 113 -10.92 4.73 7.24
CA ALA A 113 -9.71 3.92 7.21
C ALA A 113 -8.63 4.52 6.30
N ALA A 114 -9.02 5.07 5.15
CA ALA A 114 -8.11 5.75 4.23
C ALA A 114 -7.53 7.03 4.85
N LEU A 115 -8.35 7.85 5.50
CA LEU A 115 -7.89 9.07 6.19
C LEU A 115 -6.97 8.73 7.37
N ALA A 116 -7.31 7.71 8.15
CA ALA A 116 -6.48 7.25 9.26
C ALA A 116 -5.13 6.69 8.78
N SER A 117 -5.07 6.09 7.59
CA SER A 117 -3.82 5.57 7.00
C SER A 117 -2.97 6.66 6.33
N MET A 118 -3.55 7.83 6.04
CA MET A 118 -2.84 8.97 5.46
C MET A 118 -2.02 9.75 6.48
N ILE A 119 -2.41 9.69 7.76
CA ILE A 119 -1.80 10.39 8.90
C ILE A 119 -0.74 9.49 9.53
#